data_AF-A0A7M1NV67-F1
#
_entry.id   AF-A0A7M1NV67-F1
#
_cell.length_a   1.000
_cell.length_b   1.000
_cell.length_c   1.000
_cell.angle_alpha   90.00
_cell.angle_beta   90.00
_cell.angle_gamma   90.00
#
_symmetry.space_group_name_H-M   'P 1'
#
loop_
_entity.id
_entity.type
_entity.pdbx_description
1 polymer ?
#
loop_
_entity_poly.entity_id
_entity_poly.type
_entity_poly.pdbx_seq_one_letter_code
_entity_poly.pdbx_strand_id
1 'polypeptide(L)'
;MTKKKFVLFIDDNFSVEERDKITNHFKGKYAYWHWISNVWLLSTSKDGVTTESIRDEVKDLVNRGTILVINASDSQGWSGFGQKKKFEWMHSTWSKKPESFPENETPL
;
A
#
# COMPACT_ATOMS: atom_id res chain seq x y z
N MET A 1 -6.02 -17.05 5.64
CA MET A 1 -6.86 -16.18 4.78
C MET A 1 -5.96 -15.45 3.80
N THR A 2 -6.38 -15.31 2.54
CA THR A 2 -5.63 -14.58 1.51
C THR A 2 -5.69 -13.08 1.82
N LYS A 3 -4.53 -12.42 1.89
CA LYS A 3 -4.47 -10.98 2.11
C LYS A 3 -4.97 -10.25 0.86
N LYS A 4 -5.99 -9.40 1.03
CA LYS A 4 -6.41 -8.43 0.01
C LYS A 4 -5.38 -7.30 -0.07
N LYS A 5 -5.22 -6.73 -1.26
CA LYS A 5 -4.24 -5.67 -1.54
C LYS A 5 -4.86 -4.57 -2.36
N PHE A 6 -4.59 -3.34 -2.00
CA PHE A 6 -5.14 -2.15 -2.66
C PHE A 6 -4.08 -1.07 -2.83
N VAL A 7 -4.12 -0.38 -3.95
CA VAL A 7 -3.31 0.83 -4.18
C VAL A 7 -4.24 2.03 -4.11
N LEU A 8 -3.99 2.93 -3.18
CA LEU A 8 -4.68 4.21 -3.06
C LEU A 8 -3.79 5.30 -3.65
N PHE A 9 -4.40 6.12 -4.49
CA PHE A 9 -3.85 7.37 -4.98
C PHE A 9 -4.74 8.52 -4.54
N ILE A 10 -4.11 9.63 -4.17
CA ILE A 10 -4.77 10.93 -4.03
C ILE A 10 -4.08 11.94 -4.96
N ASP A 11 -4.74 13.05 -5.27
CA ASP A 11 -4.12 14.10 -6.08
C ASP A 11 -3.02 14.87 -5.33
N ASP A 12 -2.26 15.70 -6.06
CA ASP A 12 -1.10 16.40 -5.50
C ASP A 12 -1.43 17.60 -4.60
N ASN A 13 -2.69 18.02 -4.55
CA ASN A 13 -3.08 19.24 -3.81
C ASN A 13 -3.36 19.01 -2.32
N PHE A 14 -3.16 17.78 -1.84
CA PHE A 14 -3.33 17.42 -0.43
C PHE A 14 -2.18 17.92 0.44
N SER A 15 -2.52 18.55 1.56
CA SER A 15 -1.55 19.03 2.54
C SER A 15 -0.87 17.87 3.28
N VAL A 16 0.26 18.15 3.94
CA VAL A 16 0.92 17.17 4.82
C VAL A 16 -0.05 16.68 5.91
N GLU A 17 -0.83 17.59 6.51
CA GLU A 17 -1.78 17.27 7.57
C GLU A 17 -2.91 16.35 7.07
N GLU A 18 -3.38 16.54 5.84
CA GLU A 18 -4.39 15.66 5.23
C GLU A 18 -3.83 14.27 4.96
N ARG A 19 -2.59 14.17 4.47
CA ARG A 19 -1.90 12.89 4.29
C ARG A 19 -1.63 12.17 5.62
N ASP A 20 -1.31 12.93 6.66
CA ASP A 20 -1.12 12.40 8.00
C ASP A 20 -2.44 11.89 8.58
N LYS A 21 -3.56 12.60 8.36
CA LYS A 21 -4.91 12.11 8.73
C LYS A 21 -5.22 10.78 8.07
N ILE A 22 -4.98 10.64 6.76
CA ILE A 22 -5.18 9.39 6.01
C ILE A 22 -4.30 8.28 6.60
N THR A 23 -3.00 8.55 6.78
CA THR A 23 -2.05 7.57 7.31
C THR A 23 -2.44 7.13 8.73
N ASN A 24 -2.84 8.08 9.58
CA ASN A 24 -3.29 7.79 10.94
C ASN A 24 -4.60 7.01 10.98
N HIS A 25 -5.53 7.26 10.06
CA HIS A 25 -6.76 6.48 9.93
C HIS A 25 -6.48 5.02 9.54
N PHE A 26 -5.47 4.76 8.71
CA PHE A 26 -5.11 3.40 8.32
C PHE A 26 -4.35 2.62 9.39
N LYS A 27 -3.68 3.30 10.33
CA LYS A 27 -3.02 2.64 11.46
C LYS A 27 -4.03 1.78 12.23
N GLY A 28 -3.69 0.51 12.42
CA GLY A 28 -4.54 -0.48 13.11
C GLY A 28 -5.66 -1.08 12.25
N LYS A 29 -5.99 -0.51 11.09
CA LYS A 29 -6.99 -1.05 10.14
C LYS A 29 -6.35 -1.85 9.01
N TYR A 30 -5.22 -1.35 8.51
CA TYR A 30 -4.48 -1.91 7.41
C TYR A 30 -3.00 -2.04 7.78
N ALA A 31 -2.33 -3.07 7.26
CA ALA A 31 -0.89 -2.95 7.04
C ALA A 31 -0.70 -2.03 5.84
N TYR A 32 0.23 -1.07 5.92
CA TYR A 32 0.42 -0.12 4.84
C TYR A 32 1.89 0.18 4.54
N TRP A 33 2.11 0.64 3.32
CA TRP A 33 3.36 1.22 2.85
C TRP A 33 3.09 2.56 2.17
N HIS A 34 3.82 3.58 2.60
CA HIS A 34 3.66 4.96 2.14
C HIS A 34 5.04 5.64 2.07
N TRP A 35 5.83 5.26 1.07
CA TRP A 35 7.16 5.87 0.83
C TRP A 35 7.21 6.72 -0.43
N ILE A 36 6.11 6.74 -1.20
CA ILE A 36 5.89 7.64 -2.33
C ILE A 36 4.75 8.56 -1.93
N SER A 37 4.96 9.87 -2.10
CA SER A 37 3.94 10.89 -1.82
C SER A 37 2.63 10.53 -2.50
N ASN A 38 1.52 10.75 -1.81
CA ASN A 38 0.15 10.57 -2.34
C ASN A 38 -0.22 9.13 -2.73
N VAL A 39 0.61 8.14 -2.39
CA VAL A 39 0.35 6.73 -2.71
C VAL A 39 0.43 5.85 -1.47
N TRP A 40 -0.61 5.05 -1.21
CA TRP A 40 -0.59 4.01 -0.19
C TRP A 40 -0.79 2.65 -0.82
N LEU A 41 0.06 1.72 -0.42
CA LEU A 41 -0.19 0.29 -0.63
C LEU A 41 -0.79 -0.26 0.65
N LEU A 42 -2.00 -0.79 0.57
CA LEU A 42 -2.78 -1.27 1.71
C LEU A 42 -2.96 -2.78 1.61
N SER A 43 -2.76 -3.49 2.72
CA SER A 43 -3.04 -4.92 2.83
C SER A 43 -3.88 -5.23 4.06
N THR A 44 -4.86 -6.12 3.90
CA THR A 44 -5.74 -6.55 5.00
C THR A 44 -6.18 -8.00 4.80
N SER A 45 -6.42 -8.68 5.92
CA SER A 45 -7.09 -10.00 5.94
C SER A 45 -8.59 -9.87 6.25
N LYS A 46 -9.10 -8.64 6.44
CA LYS A 46 -10.50 -8.40 6.77
C LYS A 46 -11.38 -8.65 5.54
N ASP A 47 -12.42 -9.45 5.74
CA ASP A 47 -13.44 -9.68 4.73
C ASP A 47 -14.30 -8.43 4.50
N GLY A 48 -14.98 -8.36 3.35
CA GLY A 48 -15.88 -7.25 3.02
C GLY A 48 -15.21 -5.92 2.66
N VAL A 49 -13.89 -5.78 2.81
CA VAL A 49 -13.18 -4.59 2.30
C VAL A 49 -13.17 -4.59 0.78
N THR A 50 -13.55 -3.45 0.18
CA THR A 50 -13.58 -3.22 -1.27
C THR A 50 -12.85 -1.93 -1.65
N THR A 51 -12.66 -1.70 -2.95
CA THR A 51 -12.12 -0.44 -3.49
C THR A 51 -12.99 0.75 -3.13
N GLU A 52 -14.31 0.59 -3.19
CA GLU A 52 -15.30 1.63 -2.88
C GLU A 52 -15.26 1.97 -1.39
N SER A 53 -15.19 0.96 -0.51
CA SER A 53 -15.17 1.22 0.94
C SER A 53 -13.93 2.03 1.34
N ILE A 54 -12.76 1.73 0.78
CA ILE A 54 -11.53 2.48 1.06
C ILE A 54 -11.63 3.91 0.50
N ARG A 55 -12.14 4.08 -0.73
CA ARG A 55 -12.34 5.41 -1.33
C ARG A 55 -13.26 6.25 -0.46
N ASP A 56 -14.37 5.69 -0.02
CA ASP A 56 -15.39 6.41 0.77
C ASP A 56 -14.85 6.76 2.16
N GLU A 57 -14.10 5.85 2.80
CA GLU A 57 -13.37 6.15 4.05
C GLU A 57 -12.43 7.35 3.89
N VAL A 58 -11.64 7.42 2.80
CA VAL A 58 -10.72 8.53 2.56
C VAL A 58 -11.49 9.82 2.23
N LYS A 59 -12.54 9.71 1.41
CA LYS A 59 -13.41 10.83 1.05
C LYS A 59 -14.03 11.44 2.30
N ASP A 60 -14.49 10.65 3.27
CA ASP A 60 -15.10 11.18 4.48
C ASP A 60 -14.10 11.92 5.39
N LEU A 61 -12.80 11.62 5.30
CA LEU A 61 -11.76 12.28 6.08
C LEU A 61 -11.35 13.65 5.55
N VAL A 62 -11.39 13.82 4.22
CA VAL A 62 -10.80 14.99 3.52
C VAL A 62 -11.82 15.76 2.69
N ASN A 63 -12.86 15.09 2.21
CA ASN A 63 -14.00 15.60 1.45
C ASN A 63 -13.64 16.50 0.26
N ARG A 64 -12.56 16.17 -0.46
CA ARG A 64 -12.07 16.93 -1.61
C ARG A 64 -11.18 16.07 -2.52
N GLY A 65 -10.84 16.64 -3.67
CA GLY A 65 -9.81 16.13 -4.56
C GLY A 65 -10.17 14.84 -5.29
N THR A 66 -9.19 14.32 -6.03
CA THR A 66 -9.32 13.04 -6.73
C THR A 66 -8.77 11.92 -5.86
N ILE A 67 -9.57 10.86 -5.67
CA ILE A 67 -9.21 9.66 -4.92
C ILE A 67 -9.43 8.45 -5.82
N LEU A 68 -8.40 7.65 -6.06
CA LEU A 68 -8.46 6.43 -6.86
C LEU A 68 -7.98 5.24 -6.03
N VAL A 69 -8.74 4.14 -6.04
CA VAL A 69 -8.35 2.90 -5.39
C VAL A 69 -8.38 1.77 -6.41
N ILE A 70 -7.28 1.02 -6.51
CA ILE A 70 -7.13 -0.13 -7.41
C ILE A 70 -7.01 -1.40 -6.57
N ASN A 71 -7.78 -2.43 -6.91
CA ASN A 71 -7.58 -3.77 -6.35
C ASN A 71 -6.34 -4.42 -6.98
N ALA A 72 -5.35 -4.75 -6.16
CA ALA A 72 -4.10 -5.39 -6.55
C ALA A 72 -3.96 -6.81 -5.98
N SER A 73 -5.05 -7.42 -5.51
CA SER A 73 -5.03 -8.74 -4.88
C SER A 73 -4.53 -9.83 -5.84
N ASP A 74 -4.85 -9.70 -7.13
CA ASP A 74 -4.51 -10.65 -8.19
C ASP A 74 -3.25 -10.25 -8.99
N SER A 75 -2.51 -9.22 -8.54
CA SER A 75 -1.27 -8.79 -9.20
C SER A 75 -0.22 -9.91 -9.18
N GLN A 76 0.43 -10.17 -10.31
CA GLN A 76 1.42 -11.23 -10.45
C GLN A 76 2.82 -10.85 -9.94
N GLY A 77 3.08 -9.57 -9.69
CA GLY A 77 4.40 -9.11 -9.22
C GLY A 77 4.48 -7.61 -9.05
N TRP A 78 5.67 -7.16 -8.62
CA TRP A 78 6.05 -5.75 -8.54
C TRP A 78 7.55 -5.63 -8.79
N SER A 79 8.00 -4.43 -9.16
CA SER A 79 9.41 -4.10 -9.32
C SER A 79 9.62 -2.65 -8.92
N GLY A 80 10.80 -2.32 -8.40
CA GLY A 80 11.11 -0.98 -7.95
C GLY A 80 12.61 -0.74 -7.87
N PHE A 81 13.00 0.54 -7.89
CA PHE A 81 14.37 0.99 -7.75
C PHE A 81 14.49 1.98 -6.58
N GLY A 82 15.56 1.87 -5.80
CA GLY A 82 15.84 2.77 -4.69
C GLY A 82 16.43 2.07 -3.47
N GLN A 83 16.32 2.73 -2.31
CA GLN A 83 16.91 2.23 -1.07
C GLN A 83 16.21 0.94 -0.58
N LYS A 84 16.99 -0.11 -0.33
CA LYS A 84 16.51 -1.44 0.14
C LYS A 84 15.53 -1.35 1.31
N LYS A 85 15.82 -0.50 2.30
CA LYS A 85 14.98 -0.30 3.50
C LYS A 85 13.53 0.07 3.16
N LYS A 86 13.31 0.83 2.07
CA LYS A 86 11.97 1.19 1.62
C LYS A 86 11.20 -0.02 1.11
N PHE A 87 11.85 -1.08 0.64
CA PHE A 87 11.19 -2.25 0.05
C PHE A 87 11.02 -3.43 1.01
N GLU A 88 11.52 -3.36 2.24
CA GLU A 88 11.43 -4.46 3.23
C GLU A 88 9.99 -4.89 3.51
N TRP A 89 9.07 -3.92 3.62
CA TRP A 89 7.64 -4.22 3.77
C TRP A 89 7.05 -4.86 2.51
N MET A 90 7.49 -4.44 1.31
CA MET A 90 7.03 -5.03 0.05
C MET A 90 7.38 -6.51 -0.02
N HIS A 91 8.62 -6.88 0.33
CA HIS A 91 9.05 -8.28 0.35
C HIS A 91 8.33 -9.13 1.41
N SER A 92 8.11 -8.58 2.61
CA SER A 92 7.54 -9.34 3.75
C SER A 92 6.01 -9.38 3.79
N THR A 93 5.35 -8.35 3.27
CA THR A 93 3.90 -8.17 3.40
C THR A 93 3.18 -8.19 2.06
N TRP A 94 3.74 -7.55 1.03
CA TRP A 94 3.08 -7.40 -0.26
C TRP A 94 3.33 -8.58 -1.21
N SER A 95 4.53 -9.14 -1.24
CA SER A 95 4.83 -10.33 -2.03
C SER A 95 4.17 -11.57 -1.43
N LYS A 96 3.77 -12.52 -2.29
CA LYS A 96 3.76 -13.92 -1.85
C LYS A 96 5.21 -14.28 -1.55
N LYS A 97 5.49 -14.99 -0.44
CA LYS A 97 6.86 -15.41 -0.10
C LYS A 97 7.53 -15.89 -1.40
N PRO A 98 8.68 -15.32 -1.80
CA PRO A 98 9.39 -15.85 -2.95
C PRO A 98 9.68 -17.33 -2.68
N GLU A 99 9.39 -18.20 -3.65
CA GLU A 99 9.89 -19.57 -3.65
C GLU A 99 11.41 -19.48 -3.76
N SER A 100 12.10 -19.47 -2.63
CA SER A 100 13.55 -19.30 -2.49
C SER A 100 14.12 -17.97 -3.00
N PHE A 101 14.84 -17.28 -2.13
CA PHE A 101 15.85 -16.32 -2.58
C PHE A 101 17.04 -17.15 -3.09
N PRO A 102 17.61 -16.89 -4.27
CA PRO A 102 18.94 -17.41 -4.58
C PRO A 102 19.90 -16.82 -3.54
N GLU A 103 20.57 -17.69 -2.78
CA GLU A 103 21.66 -17.29 -1.91
C GLU A 103 22.69 -16.53 -2.74
N ASN A 104 23.10 -15.36 -2.26
CA ASN A 104 24.08 -14.51 -2.92
C ASN A 104 25.29 -15.35 -3.36
N GLU A 105 25.60 -15.32 -4.65
CA GLU A 105 26.92 -15.72 -5.12
C GLU A 105 27.97 -14.83 -4.44
N THR A 106 28.91 -15.49 -3.79
CA THR A 106 30.03 -14.96 -3.02
C THR A 106 30.79 -13.86 -3.80
N PRO A 107 31.22 -12.77 -3.17
CA PRO A 107 32.09 -11.81 -3.84
C PRO A 107 33.46 -12.46 -4.10
N LEU A 108 33.87 -12.49 -5.38
CA LEU A 108 35.26 -12.70 -5.80
C LEU A 108 36.01 -11.37 -5.73
#